data_AF-A0A961VSC2-F1
#
_entry.id   AF-A0A961VSC2-F1
#
_cell.length_a   1.000
_cell.length_b   1.000
_cell.length_c   1.000
_cell.angle_alpha   90.00
_cell.angle_beta   90.00
_cell.angle_gamma   90.00
#
_symmetry.space_group_name_H-M   'P 1'
#
loop_
_entity.id
_entity.type
_entity.pdbx_description
1 polymer ?
#
loop_
_entity_poly.entity_id
_entity_poly.type
_entity_poly.pdbx_seq_one_letter_code
_entity_poly.pdbx_strand_id
1 'polypeptide(L)' 'FVPAYIRPQFCRGIGPFRWVALSGDPEDIYRTDAKVKELMPEAAPLHRWLDTARERIRFQGLPAR' A
#
# COMPACT_ATOMS: atom_id res chain seq x y z
N PHE A 1 7.37 -19.87 -5.37
CA PHE A 1 7.10 -18.73 -4.46
C PHE A 1 5.70 -18.80 -3.83
N VAL A 2 4.63 -19.12 -4.58
CA VAL A 2 3.26 -19.15 -4.00
C VAL A 2 3.11 -20.14 -2.83
N PRO A 3 3.46 -21.44 -2.95
CA PRO A 3 3.27 -22.38 -1.83
C PRO A 3 4.12 -22.04 -0.60
N ALA A 4 5.34 -21.53 -0.82
CA ALA A 4 6.31 -21.29 0.24
C ALA A 4 6.12 -19.94 0.97
N TYR A 5 5.66 -18.88 0.29
CA TYR A 5 5.66 -17.51 0.84
C TYR A 5 4.30 -16.81 0.81
N ILE A 6 3.45 -17.10 -0.19
CA ILE A 6 2.19 -16.35 -0.40
C ILE A 6 0.98 -17.10 0.16
N ARG A 7 0.92 -18.43 0.02
CA ARG A 7 -0.22 -19.23 0.49
C ARG A 7 -0.54 -19.01 1.99
N PRO A 8 0.44 -18.92 2.90
CA PRO A 8 0.13 -18.61 4.30
C PRO A 8 -0.53 -17.23 4.51
N GLN A 9 -0.23 -16.25 3.65
CA GLN A 9 -0.85 -14.92 3.69
C GLN A 9 -2.30 -14.99 3.20
N PHE A 10 -2.56 -15.70 2.10
CA PHE A 10 -3.91 -15.93 1.58
C PHE A 10 -4.81 -16.62 2.59
N CYS A 11 -4.31 -17.60 3.36
CA CYS A 11 -5.08 -18.25 4.42
C CYS A 11 -5.51 -17.29 5.54
N ARG A 12 -4.88 -16.11 5.65
CA ARG A 12 -5.26 -15.04 6.59
C ARG A 12 -6.05 -13.91 5.93
N GLY A 13 -6.47 -14.07 4.67
CA GLY A 13 -7.16 -13.05 3.90
C GLY A 13 -6.26 -11.90 3.42
N ILE A 14 -4.94 -12.04 3.55
CA ILE A 14 -3.98 -11.01 3.12
C ILE A 14 -3.72 -11.22 1.63
N GLY A 15 -3.98 -10.20 0.82
CA GLY A 15 -3.77 -10.22 -0.62
C GLY A 15 -3.49 -8.82 -1.18
N PRO A 16 -3.34 -8.70 -2.51
CA PRO A 16 -3.11 -7.41 -3.14
C PRO A 16 -4.38 -6.53 -3.01
N PHE A 17 -4.32 -5.53 -2.15
CA PHE A 17 -5.32 -4.48 -2.02
C PHE A 17 -4.81 -3.22 -2.72
N ARG A 18 -5.70 -2.49 -3.41
CA ARG A 18 -5.34 -1.27 -4.14
C ARG A 18 -6.46 -0.24 -4.12
N TRP A 19 -6.10 1.03 -4.22
CA TRP A 19 -7.06 2.14 -4.35
C TRP A 19 -6.52 3.23 -5.29
N VAL A 20 -7.42 4.10 -5.75
CA VAL A 20 -7.13 5.15 -6.73
C VAL A 20 -7.79 6.45 -6.29
N ALA A 21 -7.06 7.57 -6.37
CA ALA A 21 -7.58 8.90 -6.13
C ALA A 21 -8.26 9.45 -7.40
N LEU A 22 -9.60 9.50 -7.41
CA LEU A 22 -10.37 10.02 -8.55
C LEU A 22 -10.22 11.53 -8.76
N SER A 23 -9.75 12.26 -7.73
CA SER A 23 -9.39 13.68 -7.81
C SER A 23 -8.23 13.94 -8.79
N GLY A 24 -7.38 12.93 -9.02
CA GLY A 24 -6.13 13.07 -9.75
C GLY A 24 -5.01 13.73 -8.94
N ASP A 25 -5.26 14.14 -7.70
CA ASP A 25 -4.28 14.78 -6.82
C ASP A 25 -3.38 13.73 -6.12
N PRO A 26 -2.05 13.74 -6.34
CA PRO A 26 -1.11 12.86 -5.64
C PRO A 26 -1.18 12.97 -4.11
N GLU A 27 -1.55 14.13 -3.57
CA GLU A 27 -1.63 14.35 -2.12
C GLU A 27 -2.69 13.46 -1.48
N ASP A 28 -3.77 13.11 -2.19
CA ASP A 28 -4.77 12.19 -1.65
C ASP A 28 -4.18 10.80 -1.40
N ILE A 29 -3.24 10.32 -2.23
CA ILE A 29 -2.52 9.08 -1.95
C ILE A 29 -1.64 9.22 -0.71
N TYR A 30 -0.90 10.32 -0.54
CA TYR A 30 -0.06 10.51 0.63
C TYR A 30 -0.87 10.63 1.93
N ARG A 31 -2.06 11.25 1.88
CA ARG A 31 -3.01 11.29 2.99
C ARG A 31 -3.50 9.89 3.34
N THR A 32 -3.82 9.06 2.35
CA THR A 32 -4.20 7.66 2.61
C THR A 32 -3.03 6.82 3.12
N ASP A 33 -1.80 7.03 2.64
CA ASP A 33 -0.60 6.36 3.14
C ASP A 33 -0.40 6.66 4.64
N ALA A 34 -0.53 7.93 5.05
CA ALA A 34 -0.49 8.33 6.46
C ALA A 34 -1.62 7.69 7.26
N LYS A 35 -2.86 7.66 6.72
CA LYS A 35 -4.00 7.07 7.41
C LYS A 35 -3.85 5.57 7.62
N VAL A 36 -3.29 4.85 6.66
CA VAL A 36 -2.99 3.42 6.79
C VAL A 36 -1.98 3.18 7.90
N LYS A 37 -0.94 4.02 8.04
CA LYS A 37 0.03 3.92 9.14
C LYS A 37 -0.61 4.15 10.50
N GLU A 38 -1.50 5.14 10.63
CA GLU A 38 -2.25 5.40 11.86
C GLU A 38 -3.15 4.23 12.27
N LEU A 39 -3.82 3.61 11.30
CA LEU A 39 -4.75 2.49 11.55
C LEU A 39 -4.01 1.18 11.84
N MET A 40 -2.75 1.05 11.40
CA MET A 40 -1.96 -0.18 11.54
C MET A 40 -0.57 0.14 12.12
N PRO A 41 -0.47 0.66 13.36
CA PRO A 41 0.80 1.14 13.91
C PRO A 41 1.85 0.03 14.06
N GLU A 42 1.43 -1.20 14.31
CA GLU A 42 2.32 -2.36 14.51
C GLU A 42 2.79 -3.00 13.20
N ALA A 43 2.34 -2.52 12.04
CA ALA A 43 2.62 -3.11 10.73
C ALA A 43 3.94 -2.58 10.12
N ALA A 44 5.07 -2.76 10.82
CA ALA A 44 6.38 -2.23 10.39
C ALA A 44 6.78 -2.60 8.93
N PRO A 45 6.52 -3.83 8.42
CA PRO A 45 6.76 -4.14 7.01
C PRO A 45 5.92 -3.30 6.04
N LEU A 46 4.67 -3.01 6.39
CA LEU A 46 3.76 -2.17 5.58
C LEU A 46 4.22 -0.71 5.58
N HIS A 47 4.65 -0.17 6.72
CA HIS A 47 5.14 1.20 6.81
C HIS A 47 6.36 1.41 5.91
N ARG A 48 7.34 0.48 5.98
CA ARG A 48 8.52 0.50 5.09
C ARG A 48 8.15 0.43 3.62
N TRP A 49 7.14 -0.35 3.27
CA TRP A 49 6.62 -0.41 1.90
C TRP A 49 6.07 0.95 1.45
N LEU A 50 5.23 1.60 2.26
CA LEU A 50 4.64 2.91 1.93
C LEU A 50 5.71 4.00 1.75
N ASP A 51 6.72 4.03 2.63
CA ASP A 51 7.85 4.97 2.52
C ASP A 51 8.65 4.75 1.23
N THR A 52 9.01 3.50 0.96
CA THR A 52 9.74 3.13 -0.25
C THR A 52 8.93 3.43 -1.51
N ALA A 53 7.61 3.18 -1.48
CA ALA A 53 6.72 3.42 -2.60
C ALA A 53 6.61 4.91 -2.92
N ARG A 54 6.56 5.77 -1.91
CA ARG A 54 6.59 7.24 -2.08
C ARG A 54 7.90 7.73 -2.70
N GLU A 55 9.04 7.17 -2.28
CA GLU A 55 10.35 7.59 -2.77
C GLU A 55 10.67 7.07 -4.17
N ARG A 56 10.21 5.87 -4.52
CA ARG A 56 10.72 5.13 -5.70
C ARG A 56 9.69 4.93 -6.81
N ILE A 57 8.40 5.07 -6.54
CA ILE A 57 7.35 4.77 -7.52
C ILE A 57 6.70 6.07 -8.00
N ARG A 58 6.83 6.35 -9.30
CA ARG A 58 6.13 7.46 -9.95
C ARG A 58 4.71 7.04 -10.32
N PHE A 59 3.74 7.92 -10.08
CA PHE A 59 2.36 7.70 -10.49
C PHE A 59 2.23 7.62 -12.02
N GLN A 60 1.27 6.83 -12.49
CA GLN A 60 0.94 6.64 -13.91
C GLN A 60 -0.56 6.82 -14.10
N GLY A 61 -0.99 7.88 -14.78
CA GLY A 61 -2.41 8.25 -14.85
C GLY A 61 -2.91 8.79 -13.50
N LEU A 62 -4.07 8.32 -13.05
CA LEU A 62 -4.58 8.69 -11.73
C LEU A 62 -3.66 8.12 -10.63
N PRO A 63 -3.35 8.91 -9.58
CA PRO A 63 -2.58 8.42 -8.45
C PRO A 63 -3.24 7.22 -7.80
N ALA A 64 -2.46 6.17 -7.55
CA ALA A 64 -2.92 4.89 -7.02
C ALA A 64 -1.89 4.28 -6.07
N ARG A 65 -2.37 3.42 -5.17
CA ARG A 65 -1.54 2.67 -4.23
C ARG A 65 -2.00 1.23 -4.14
#